data_AF-A0A7S2A1X8-F1
#
_entry.id   AF-A0A7S2A1X8-F1
#
_cell.length_a   1.000
_cell.length_b   1.000
_cell.length_c   1.000
_cell.angle_alpha   90.00
_cell.angle_beta   90.00
_cell.angle_gamma   90.00
#
_symmetry.space_group_name_H-M   'P 1'
#
loop_
_entity.id
_entity.type
_entity.pdbx_description
1 polymer ?
#
loop_
_entity_poly.entity_id
_entity_poly.type
_entity_poly.pdbx_seq_one_letter_code
_entity_poly.pdbx_strand_id
1 'polypeptide(L)'
;AEKKKGWADADVRAVVRLLLRTAFRATLIQVAVTGVDYVHYGKVLSPTVNIFLYNAAGGGDELYGTEPASYYAKNLLLNLNVVAVLGVLSLPALAAMQVFR
;
A
#
# COMPACT_ATOMS: atom_id res chain seq x y z
N ALA A 1 34.21 -23.91 9.28
CA ALA A 1 33.12 -23.10 9.88
C ALA A 1 32.30 -22.48 8.75
N GLU A 2 31.27 -23.17 8.29
CA GLU A 2 30.32 -22.59 7.33
C GLU A 2 29.59 -21.44 8.02
N LYS A 3 29.76 -20.22 7.50
CA LYS A 3 28.91 -19.09 7.86
C LYS A 3 27.48 -19.48 7.46
N LYS A 4 26.66 -19.90 8.42
CA LYS A 4 25.21 -20.05 8.24
C LYS A 4 24.70 -18.72 7.69
N LYS A 5 24.45 -18.66 6.38
CA LYS A 5 23.87 -17.50 5.70
C LYS A 5 22.56 -17.19 6.42
N GLY A 6 22.54 -16.09 7.17
CA GLY A 6 21.48 -15.76 8.11
C GLY A 6 20.12 -15.84 7.43
N TRP A 7 19.25 -16.71 7.93
CA TRP A 7 17.93 -16.97 7.38
C TRP A 7 17.08 -15.68 7.30
N ALA A 8 17.29 -14.74 8.24
CA ALA A 8 16.71 -13.40 8.24
C ALA A 8 17.04 -12.58 6.97
N ASP A 9 18.26 -12.66 6.45
CA ASP A 9 18.65 -11.94 5.23
C ASP A 9 17.97 -12.52 3.98
N ALA A 10 17.66 -13.82 4.00
CA ALA A 10 16.96 -14.49 2.90
C ALA A 10 15.50 -14.03 2.81
N ASP A 11 14.83 -13.85 3.96
CA ASP A 11 13.46 -13.35 4.04
C ASP A 11 13.37 -11.87 3.66
N VAL A 12 14.27 -11.01 4.15
CA VAL A 12 14.28 -9.58 3.77
C VAL A 12 14.45 -9.42 2.26
N ARG A 13 15.37 -10.16 1.64
CA ARG A 13 15.53 -10.15 0.17
C ARG A 13 14.28 -10.64 -0.56
N ALA A 14 13.56 -11.61 -0.01
CA ALA A 14 12.32 -12.09 -0.59
C ALA A 14 11.21 -11.04 -0.53
N VAL A 15 11.05 -10.37 0.62
CA VAL A 15 10.10 -9.26 0.80
C VAL A 15 10.44 -8.10 -0.15
N VAL A 16 11.71 -7.69 -0.22
CA VAL A 16 12.13 -6.62 -1.14
C VAL A 16 11.83 -6.99 -2.60
N ARG A 17 12.14 -8.22 -3.03
CA ARG A 17 11.78 -8.68 -4.38
C ARG A 17 10.28 -8.69 -4.62
N LEU A 18 9.47 -9.08 -3.63
CA LEU A 18 8.02 -9.02 -3.72
C LEU A 18 7.58 -7.59 -3.94
N LEU A 19 7.97 -6.65 -3.08
CA LEU A 19 7.63 -5.23 -3.15
C LEU A 19 8.02 -4.61 -4.49
N LEU A 20 9.22 -4.89 -5.00
CA LEU A 20 9.66 -4.39 -6.30
C LEU A 20 8.82 -4.94 -7.45
N ARG A 21 8.44 -6.23 -7.41
CA ARG A 21 7.58 -6.85 -8.43
C ARG A 21 6.17 -6.28 -8.39
N THR A 22 5.59 -6.07 -7.21
CA THR A 22 4.28 -5.42 -7.09
C THR A 22 4.33 -3.98 -7.56
N ALA A 23 5.35 -3.21 -7.16
CA ALA A 23 5.53 -1.83 -7.61
C ALA A 23 5.62 -1.75 -9.13
N PHE A 24 6.45 -2.57 -9.76
CA PHE A 24 6.58 -2.62 -11.22
C PHE A 24 5.23 -2.90 -11.91
N ARG A 25 4.49 -3.91 -11.45
CA ARG A 25 3.17 -4.25 -12.00
C ARG A 25 2.15 -3.12 -11.80
N ALA A 26 2.12 -2.52 -10.62
CA ALA A 26 1.25 -1.39 -10.32
C ALA A 26 1.57 -0.19 -11.21
N THR A 27 2.85 0.11 -11.45
CA THR A 27 3.27 1.17 -12.39
C THR A 27 2.83 0.87 -13.82
N LEU A 28 2.96 -0.37 -14.31
CA LEU A 28 2.47 -0.74 -15.64
C LEU A 28 0.96 -0.52 -15.79
N ILE A 29 0.19 -0.92 -14.77
CA ILE A 29 -1.27 -0.69 -14.74
C ILE A 29 -1.55 0.82 -14.74
N GLN A 30 -0.86 1.59 -13.91
CA GLN A 30 -1.03 3.04 -13.84
C GLN A 30 -0.72 3.72 -15.18
N VAL A 31 0.35 3.30 -15.88
CA VAL A 31 0.69 3.83 -17.21
C VAL A 31 -0.40 3.50 -18.22
N ALA A 32 -0.94 2.28 -18.22
CA ALA A 32 -2.03 1.88 -19.10
C ALA A 32 -3.30 2.72 -18.85
N VAL A 33 -3.67 2.91 -17.58
CA VAL A 33 -4.81 3.77 -17.19
C VAL A 33 -4.59 5.22 -17.62
N THR A 34 -3.41 5.78 -17.36
CA THR A 34 -3.07 7.14 -17.80
C THR A 34 -3.11 7.29 -19.32
N GLY A 35 -2.77 6.24 -20.08
CA GLY A 35 -2.92 6.21 -21.53
C GLY A 35 -4.40 6.29 -21.97
N VAL A 36 -5.28 5.52 -21.33
CA VAL A 36 -6.74 5.59 -21.56
C VAL A 36 -7.27 6.99 -21.23
N ASP A 37 -6.88 7.53 -20.07
CA ASP A 37 -7.26 8.88 -19.63
C ASP A 37 -6.78 9.93 -20.64
N TYR A 38 -5.54 9.82 -21.14
CA TYR A 38 -5.00 10.75 -22.12
C TYR A 38 -5.80 10.76 -23.42
N VAL A 39 -6.21 9.58 -23.92
CA VAL A 39 -7.01 9.48 -25.15
C VAL A 39 -8.36 10.21 -25.02
N HIS A 40 -8.99 10.16 -23.84
CA HIS A 40 -10.31 10.76 -23.62
C HIS A 40 -10.26 12.22 -23.17
N TYR A 41 -9.24 12.59 -22.37
CA TYR A 41 -9.13 13.93 -21.79
C TYR A 41 -8.14 14.85 -22.52
N GLY A 42 -7.31 14.32 -23.41
CA GLY A 42 -6.31 15.08 -24.17
C GLY A 42 -5.14 15.63 -23.35
N LYS A 43 -5.01 15.21 -22.08
CA LYS A 43 -3.97 15.65 -21.16
C LYS A 43 -3.52 14.52 -20.24
N VAL A 44 -2.26 14.54 -19.84
CA VAL A 44 -1.68 13.52 -18.95
C VAL A 44 -2.19 13.77 -17.54
N LEU A 45 -2.94 12.81 -17.00
CA LEU A 45 -3.53 12.88 -15.67
C LEU A 45 -3.24 11.59 -14.90
N SER A 46 -3.17 11.72 -13.59
CA SER A 46 -3.23 10.58 -12.67
C SER A 46 -4.15 10.96 -11.52
N PRO A 47 -5.34 10.33 -11.41
CA PRO A 47 -6.23 10.55 -10.27
C PRO A 47 -5.53 10.35 -8.93
N THR A 48 -4.68 9.31 -8.86
CA THR A 48 -3.86 8.99 -7.70
C THR A 48 -2.91 10.13 -7.32
N VAL A 49 -2.21 10.73 -8.28
CA VAL A 49 -1.32 11.87 -7.98
C VAL A 49 -2.13 13.11 -7.63
N ASN A 50 -3.22 13.36 -8.34
CA ASN A 50 -4.06 14.54 -8.13
C ASN A 50 -4.66 14.56 -6.72
N ILE A 51 -5.09 13.42 -6.17
CA ILE A 51 -5.64 13.39 -4.81
C ILE A 51 -4.57 13.70 -3.74
N PHE A 52 -3.34 13.23 -3.94
CA PHE A 52 -2.24 13.57 -3.03
C PHE A 52 -1.87 15.05 -3.12
N LEU A 53 -1.74 15.59 -4.33
CA LEU A 53 -1.44 17.01 -4.53
C LEU A 53 -2.55 17.89 -3.96
N TYR A 54 -3.80 17.50 -4.16
CA TYR A 54 -4.96 18.22 -3.63
C TYR A 54 -4.93 18.27 -2.10
N ASN A 55 -4.76 17.13 -1.43
CA ASN A 55 -4.73 17.09 0.04
C ASN A 55 -3.49 17.78 0.62
N ALA A 56 -2.33 17.63 -0.03
CA ALA A 56 -1.07 18.19 0.46
C ALA A 56 -0.96 19.72 0.25
N ALA A 57 -1.51 20.24 -0.86
CA ALA A 57 -1.43 21.66 -1.20
C ALA A 57 -2.69 22.46 -0.83
N GLY A 58 -3.84 21.81 -0.67
CA GLY A 58 -5.16 22.43 -0.54
C GLY A 58 -5.64 22.76 0.87
N GLY A 59 -4.79 22.58 1.90
CA GLY A 59 -5.15 22.87 3.30
C GLY A 59 -5.37 21.64 4.19
N GLY A 60 -4.93 20.45 3.75
CA GLY A 60 -5.04 19.21 4.51
C GLY A 60 -6.20 18.33 4.06
N ASP A 61 -6.30 17.14 4.63
CA ASP A 61 -7.40 16.19 4.43
C ASP A 61 -8.66 16.52 5.25
N GLU A 62 -8.68 17.70 5.86
CA GLU A 62 -9.64 18.14 6.89
C GLU A 62 -10.72 19.07 6.33
N LEU A 63 -10.89 19.14 5.01
CA LEU A 63 -11.86 20.04 4.36
C LEU A 63 -13.29 19.87 4.92
N TYR A 64 -13.63 18.67 5.38
CA TYR A 64 -14.93 18.33 5.98
C TYR A 64 -14.86 18.08 7.50
N GLY A 65 -13.76 18.47 8.14
CA GLY A 65 -13.45 18.17 9.54
C GLY A 65 -12.75 16.82 9.72
N THR A 66 -12.59 16.40 10.99
CA THR A 66 -11.96 15.13 11.36
C THR A 66 -12.99 14.15 11.93
N GLU A 67 -12.93 12.91 11.46
CA GLU A 67 -13.84 11.85 11.87
C GLU A 67 -13.35 11.17 13.17
N PRO A 68 -14.25 10.59 13.99
CA PRO A 68 -13.83 9.81 15.15
C PRO A 68 -13.05 8.55 14.71
N ALA A 69 -12.11 8.07 15.52
CA ALA A 69 -11.27 6.90 15.19
C ALA A 69 -12.07 5.67 14.71
N SER A 70 -13.29 5.45 15.23
CA SER A 70 -14.16 4.36 14.82
C SER A 70 -14.58 4.41 13.34
N TYR A 71 -14.65 5.60 12.74
CA TYR A 71 -14.92 5.78 11.31
C TYR A 71 -13.85 5.09 10.46
N TYR A 72 -12.58 5.32 10.75
CA TYR A 72 -11.46 4.74 10.00
C TYR A 72 -11.41 3.21 10.12
N ALA A 73 -11.71 2.66 11.30
CA ALA A 73 -11.81 1.21 11.48
C ALA A 73 -12.95 0.60 10.66
N LYS A 74 -14.14 1.23 10.68
CA LYS A 74 -15.28 0.82 9.85
C LYS A 74 -14.96 0.94 8.36
N ASN A 75 -14.34 2.03 7.95
CA ASN A 75 -13.96 2.27 6.56
C ASN A 75 -12.94 1.23 6.07
N LEU A 76 -11.95 0.90 6.90
CA LEU A 76 -10.96 -0.12 6.58
C LEU A 76 -11.62 -1.50 6.40
N LEU A 77 -12.48 -1.90 7.34
CA LEU A 77 -13.24 -3.16 7.27
C LEU A 77 -14.19 -3.19 6.07
N LEU A 78 -14.85 -2.08 5.76
CA LEU A 78 -15.78 -1.99 4.63
C LEU A 78 -15.06 -2.09 3.28
N ASN A 79 -13.95 -1.37 3.10
CA ASN A 79 -13.23 -1.34 1.83
C ASN A 79 -12.39 -2.60 1.58
N LEU A 80 -11.80 -3.18 2.63
CA LEU A 80 -10.88 -4.32 2.49
C LEU A 80 -11.44 -5.65 3.02
N ASN A 81 -12.62 -5.66 3.64
CA ASN A 81 -13.29 -6.89 4.12
C ASN A 81 -12.36 -7.77 4.95
N VAL A 82 -12.29 -9.08 4.64
CA VAL A 82 -11.39 -10.04 5.30
C VAL A 82 -9.91 -9.65 5.17
N VAL A 83 -9.54 -8.93 4.11
CA VAL A 83 -8.15 -8.46 3.88
C VAL A 83 -7.75 -7.43 4.93
N ALA A 84 -8.67 -6.60 5.45
CA ALA A 84 -8.37 -5.69 6.55
C ALA A 84 -7.90 -6.45 7.79
N VAL A 85 -8.64 -7.48 8.17
CA VAL A 85 -8.35 -8.30 9.36
C VAL A 85 -7.02 -9.03 9.19
N LEU A 86 -6.83 -9.71 8.05
CA LEU A 86 -5.59 -10.41 7.75
C LEU A 86 -4.39 -9.45 7.68
N GLY A 87 -4.59 -8.26 7.13
CA GLY A 87 -3.56 -7.23 7.02
C GLY A 87 -3.05 -6.77 8.39
N VAL A 88 -3.97 -6.42 9.31
CA VAL A 88 -3.62 -6.01 10.68
C VAL A 88 -2.94 -7.16 11.44
N LEU A 89 -3.41 -8.40 11.27
CA LEU A 89 -2.85 -9.58 11.94
C LEU A 89 -1.50 -10.04 11.38
N SER A 90 -1.13 -9.62 10.16
CA SER A 90 0.08 -10.10 9.49
C SER A 90 1.37 -9.78 10.25
N LEU A 91 1.48 -8.57 10.81
CA LEU A 91 2.67 -8.14 11.58
C LEU A 91 2.76 -8.85 12.95
N PRO A 92 1.69 -8.91 13.77
CA PRO A 92 1.69 -9.73 14.99
C PRO A 92 1.98 -11.20 14.72
N ALA A 93 1.39 -11.78 13.66
CA ALA A 93 1.65 -13.17 13.30
C ALA A 93 3.12 -13.39 12.93
N LEU A 94 3.72 -12.47 12.17
CA LEU A 94 5.15 -12.52 11.86
C LEU A 94 6.02 -12.44 13.12
N ALA A 95 5.70 -11.54 14.04
CA ALA A 95 6.43 -11.41 15.31
C ALA A 95 6.30 -12.68 16.17
N ALA A 96 5.09 -13.24 16.29
CA ALA A 96 4.86 -14.49 17.01
C ALA A 96 5.67 -15.65 16.41
N MET A 97 5.68 -15.77 15.07
CA MET A 97 6.49 -16.77 14.37
C MET A 97 8.00 -16.63 14.64
N GLN A 98 8.50 -15.42 14.89
CA GLN A 98 9.90 -15.19 15.25
C GLN A 98 10.22 -15.57 16.70
N VAL A 99 9.26 -15.40 17.62
CA VAL A 99 9.44 -15.69 19.06
C VAL A 99 9.35 -17.19 19.36
N PHE A 100 8.46 -17.93 18.69
CA PHE A 100 8.28 -19.37 18.88
C PHE A 100 9.17 -20.25 17.96
N ARG A 101 10.12 -19.63 17.26
CA ARG A 101 11.11 -20.30 16.40
C ARG A 101 12.42 -20.55 17.12
#